data_AF-A0A2V6H6B1-F1
#
_entry.id   AF-A0A2V6H6B1-F1
#
_cell.length_a   1.000
_cell.length_b   1.000
_cell.length_c   1.000
_cell.angle_alpha   90.00
_cell.angle_beta   90.00
_cell.angle_gamma   90.00
#
_symmetry.space_group_name_H-M   'P 1'
#
loop_
_entity.id
_entity.type
_entity.pdbx_description
1 polymer ?
#
loop_
_entity_poly.entity_id
_entity_poly.type
_entity_poly.pdbx_seq_one_letter_code
_entity_poly.pdbx_strand_id
1 'polypeptide(L)'
;MQNSVERALEPALRGRCSVGQILIRKTDGSFVLCHRDDEVRNDLQRFENADDALEIAKYDDPGNYRSLKTAPNLRHGWRLELKTFEEVRRALDYFYPGRLA
;
A
#
# COMPACT_ATOMS: atom_id res chain seq x y z
N MET A 1 -4.54 18.57 14.68
CA MET A 1 -4.69 17.14 15.05
C MET A 1 -3.64 16.39 14.23
N GLN A 2 -2.48 16.09 14.82
CA GLN A 2 -1.39 15.39 14.13
C GLN A 2 -1.87 14.02 13.65
N ASN A 3 -1.75 13.76 12.35
CA ASN A 3 -2.34 12.62 11.64
C ASN A 3 -1.81 11.28 12.19
N SER A 4 -2.71 10.38 12.61
CA SER A 4 -2.39 8.99 12.95
C SER A 4 -1.60 8.26 11.85
N VAL A 5 -1.77 8.71 10.61
CA VAL A 5 -1.07 8.22 9.41
C VAL A 5 0.42 8.49 9.45
N GLU A 6 0.81 9.70 9.84
CA GLU A 6 2.21 10.08 9.93
C GLU A 6 2.92 9.19 10.95
N ARG A 7 2.32 8.96 12.13
CA ARG A 7 2.83 8.03 13.15
C ARG A 7 2.89 6.57 12.67
N ALA A 8 1.88 6.11 11.92
CA ALA A 8 1.88 4.74 11.38
C ALA A 8 2.95 4.53 10.28
N LEU A 9 3.35 5.61 9.61
CA LEU A 9 4.37 5.62 8.57
C LEU A 9 5.76 6.08 9.05
N GLU A 10 5.89 6.62 10.26
CA GLU A 10 7.19 6.90 10.88
C GLU A 10 8.16 5.71 10.85
N PRO A 11 7.75 4.44 11.06
CA PRO A 11 8.65 3.31 10.89
C PRO A 11 9.03 3.05 9.43
N ALA A 12 8.21 3.45 8.45
CA ALA A 12 8.58 3.38 7.02
C ALA A 12 9.80 4.27 6.74
N LEU A 13 9.86 5.45 7.38
CA LEU A 13 11.02 6.33 7.31
C LEU A 13 12.29 5.70 7.89
N ARG A 14 12.15 4.72 8.80
CA ARG A 14 13.25 3.93 9.40
C ARG A 14 13.64 2.69 8.58
N GLY A 15 12.92 2.38 7.49
CA GLY A 15 13.31 1.35 6.52
C GLY A 15 12.14 0.48 6.03
N ARG A 16 11.27 0.02 6.93
CA ARG A 16 10.10 -0.79 6.57
C ARG A 16 8.98 -0.65 7.59
N CYS A 17 7.74 -0.62 7.14
CA CYS A 17 6.56 -0.77 7.98
C CYS A 17 5.47 -1.58 7.27
N SER A 18 4.47 -2.04 8.02
CA SER A 18 3.34 -2.77 7.46
C SER A 18 2.03 -2.19 7.95
N VAL A 19 1.07 -1.98 7.05
CA VAL A 19 -0.28 -1.52 7.35
C VAL A 19 -1.26 -2.57 6.86
N GLY A 20 -1.84 -3.33 7.79
CA GLY A 20 -2.72 -4.45 7.44
C GLY A 20 -1.99 -5.52 6.62
N GLN A 21 -2.34 -5.62 5.34
CA GLN A 21 -1.74 -6.56 4.39
C GLN A 21 -0.65 -5.95 3.51
N ILE A 22 -0.40 -4.64 3.63
CA ILE A 22 0.53 -3.91 2.78
C ILE A 22 1.85 -3.75 3.52
N LEU A 23 2.94 -4.14 2.87
CA LEU A 23 4.30 -3.83 3.28
C LEU A 23 4.75 -2.56 2.56
N ILE A 24 5.24 -1.58 3.31
CA ILE A 24 5.83 -0.35 2.80
C ILE A 24 7.33 -0.40 3.13
N ARG A 25 8.17 -0.27 2.11
CA ARG A 25 9.61 -0.19 2.23
C ARG A 25 10.10 1.14 1.70
N LYS A 26 11.03 1.74 2.42
CA LYS A 26 11.77 2.89 1.90
C LYS A 26 12.99 2.39 1.12
N THR A 27 13.10 2.81 -0.12
CA THR A 27 14.24 2.61 -1.00
C THR A 27 15.01 3.92 -1.15
N ASP A 28 16.15 3.90 -1.83
CA ASP A 28 17.01 5.07 -2.00
C ASP A 28 16.27 6.17 -2.80
N GLY A 29 15.67 7.12 -2.08
CA GLY A 29 14.88 8.21 -2.63
C GLY A 29 13.42 7.90 -2.99
N SER A 30 12.89 6.71 -2.68
CA SER A 30 11.50 6.33 -3.01
C SER A 30 10.88 5.37 -1.99
N PHE A 31 9.62 5.02 -2.21
CA PHE A 31 8.86 4.08 -1.41
C PHE A 31 8.27 2.99 -2.29
N VAL A 32 8.35 1.76 -1.81
CA VAL A 32 7.81 0.57 -2.48
C VAL A 32 6.73 -0.02 -1.59
N LEU A 33 5.52 -0.15 -2.12
CA LEU A 33 4.41 -0.82 -1.47
C LEU A 33 4.13 -2.13 -2.21
N CYS A 34 3.95 -3.22 -1.48
CA CYS A 34 3.50 -4.48 -2.03
C CYS A 34 2.64 -5.22 -0.99
N HIS A 35 2.01 -6.32 -1.39
CA HIS A 35 1.43 -7.22 -0.41
C HIS A 35 2.55 -7.81 0.47
N ARG A 36 2.31 -7.98 1.77
CA ARG A 36 3.30 -8.52 2.73
C ARG A 36 3.83 -9.91 2.34
N ASP A 37 2.98 -10.74 1.73
CA ASP A 37 3.34 -12.07 1.24
C ASP A 37 4.11 -12.03 -0.10
N ASP A 38 4.11 -10.88 -0.79
CA ASP A 38 4.84 -10.68 -2.04
C ASP A 38 6.25 -10.09 -1.83
N GLU A 39 6.73 -9.94 -0.59
CA GLU A 39 8.02 -9.30 -0.30
C GLU A 39 9.19 -9.90 -1.09
N VAL A 40 9.21 -11.23 -1.25
CA VAL A 40 10.28 -11.97 -1.92
C VAL A 40 10.02 -12.22 -3.41
N ARG A 41 8.86 -11.79 -3.92
CA ARG A 41 8.47 -11.99 -5.32
C ARG A 41 9.06 -10.91 -6.22
N ASN A 42 9.54 -11.34 -7.38
CA ASN A 42 10.17 -10.47 -8.38
C ASN A 42 9.31 -10.33 -9.65
N ASP A 43 8.25 -11.12 -9.75
CA ASP A 43 7.28 -11.23 -10.85
C ASP A 43 6.04 -10.33 -10.64
N LEU A 44 6.18 -9.28 -9.84
CA LEU A 44 5.06 -8.38 -9.49
C LEU A 44 4.83 -7.34 -10.59
N GLN A 45 3.54 -7.07 -10.86
CA GLN A 45 3.15 -5.97 -11.73
C GLN A 45 3.52 -4.63 -11.06
N ARG A 46 4.35 -3.84 -11.75
CA ARG A 46 4.80 -2.54 -11.26
C ARG A 46 3.81 -1.44 -11.62
N PHE A 47 3.57 -0.57 -10.65
CA PHE A 47 2.73 0.60 -10.74
C PHE A 47 3.53 1.78 -10.20
N GLU A 48 3.41 2.94 -10.83
CA GLU A 48 4.19 4.13 -10.46
C GLU A 48 3.28 5.29 -10.03
N ASN A 49 1.96 5.10 -10.06
CA ASN A 49 0.99 6.14 -9.75
C ASN A 49 0.13 5.75 -8.55
N ALA A 50 0.01 6.63 -7.57
CA ALA A 50 -0.79 6.41 -6.38
C ALA A 50 -2.26 6.06 -6.68
N ASP A 51 -2.83 6.57 -7.78
CA ASP A 51 -4.20 6.26 -8.21
C ASP A 51 -4.37 4.79 -8.65
N ASP A 52 -3.30 4.08 -9.04
CA ASP A 52 -3.36 2.64 -9.32
C ASP A 52 -3.73 1.82 -8.07
N ALA A 53 -3.47 2.35 -6.88
CA ALA A 53 -3.90 1.73 -5.63
C ALA A 53 -5.41 1.53 -5.57
N LEU A 54 -6.20 2.40 -6.23
CA LEU A 54 -7.65 2.26 -6.32
C LEU A 54 -8.02 0.98 -7.08
N GLU A 55 -7.40 0.74 -8.24
CA GLU A 55 -7.62 -0.45 -9.06
C GLU A 55 -7.18 -1.73 -8.33
N ILE A 56 -6.04 -1.65 -7.63
CA ILE A 56 -5.54 -2.77 -6.82
C ILE A 56 -6.48 -3.06 -5.65
N ALA A 57 -6.99 -2.03 -4.98
CA ALA A 57 -7.91 -2.18 -3.86
C ALA A 57 -9.32 -2.62 -4.28
N LYS A 58 -9.70 -2.44 -5.56
CA LYS A 58 -11.01 -2.80 -6.10
C LYS A 58 -11.29 -4.30 -6.05
N TYR A 59 -10.30 -5.12 -6.37
CA TYR A 59 -10.49 -6.55 -6.57
C TYR A 59 -9.60 -7.39 -5.64
N ASP A 60 -10.03 -8.60 -5.31
CA ASP A 60 -9.20 -9.61 -4.65
C ASP A 60 -8.45 -10.48 -5.68
N ASP A 61 -7.64 -11.46 -5.22
CA ASP A 61 -6.93 -12.40 -6.10
C ASP A 61 -7.81 -13.08 -7.15
N PRO A 62 -8.98 -13.64 -6.80
CA PRO A 62 -9.90 -14.22 -7.79
C PRO A 62 -10.60 -13.19 -8.69
N GLY A 63 -10.36 -11.88 -8.50
CA GLY A 63 -10.98 -10.82 -9.29
C GLY A 63 -12.38 -10.43 -8.82
N ASN A 64 -12.80 -10.87 -7.63
CA ASN A 64 -14.07 -10.45 -7.05
C ASN A 64 -13.97 -9.03 -6.51
N TYR A 65 -15.05 -8.28 -6.65
CA TYR A 65 -15.11 -6.93 -6.15
C TYR A 65 -15.08 -6.91 -4.61
N ARG A 66 -14.12 -6.17 -4.05
CA ARG A 66 -13.98 -5.99 -2.60
C ARG A 66 -14.93 -4.90 -2.13
N SER A 67 -16.14 -5.28 -1.73
CA SER A 67 -17.10 -4.35 -1.12
C SER A 67 -16.58 -3.76 0.20
N LEU A 68 -15.83 -4.56 0.97
CA LEU A 68 -15.19 -4.15 2.22
C LEU A 68 -13.67 -4.06 2.04
N LYS A 69 -13.13 -2.84 1.95
CA LYS A 69 -11.68 -2.60 1.73
C LYS A 69 -10.80 -2.99 2.91
N THR A 70 -11.39 -3.06 4.11
CA THR A 70 -10.71 -3.49 5.33
C THR A 70 -10.63 -5.01 5.48
N ALA A 71 -11.32 -5.79 4.63
CA ALA A 71 -11.25 -7.24 4.66
C ALA A 71 -9.84 -7.74 4.28
N PRO A 72 -9.35 -8.84 4.89
CA PRO A 72 -8.01 -9.37 4.67
C PRO A 72 -7.91 -10.17 3.34
N ASN A 73 -8.46 -9.63 2.26
CA ASN A 73 -8.51 -10.23 0.92
C ASN A 73 -7.93 -9.30 -0.14
N LEU A 74 -6.95 -8.47 0.22
CA LEU A 74 -6.23 -7.66 -0.77
C LEU A 74 -5.51 -8.58 -1.74
N ARG A 75 -5.63 -8.31 -3.05
CA ARG A 75 -4.98 -9.12 -4.08
C ARG A 75 -3.46 -9.11 -3.93
N HIS A 76 -2.80 -10.17 -4.39
CA HIS A 76 -1.34 -10.26 -4.51
C HIS A 76 -0.87 -9.86 -5.92
N GLY A 77 0.44 -9.95 -6.17
CA GLY A 77 1.02 -9.82 -7.50
C GLY A 77 1.29 -8.38 -7.96
N TRP A 78 1.30 -7.40 -7.06
CA TRP A 78 1.51 -6.00 -7.41
C TRP A 78 2.59 -5.33 -6.56
N ARG A 79 3.23 -4.33 -7.15
CA ARG A 79 4.23 -3.47 -6.53
C ARG A 79 3.99 -2.04 -6.96
N LEU A 80 3.79 -1.15 -6.01
CA LEU A 80 3.55 0.27 -6.22
C LEU A 80 4.78 1.07 -5.77
N GLU A 81 5.43 1.75 -6.71
CA GLU A 81 6.65 2.51 -6.50
C GLU A 81 6.35 4.00 -6.54
N LEU A 82 6.42 4.65 -5.38
CA LEU A 82 6.02 6.04 -5.18
C LEU A 82 7.23 6.87 -4.78
N LYS A 83 7.30 8.12 -5.24
CA LYS A 83 8.49 8.97 -5.01
C LYS A 83 8.41 9.70 -3.69
N THR A 84 7.20 10.05 -3.26
CA THR A 84 6.97 10.93 -2.13
C THR A 84 6.11 10.29 -1.06
N PHE A 85 6.27 10.77 0.18
CA PHE A 85 5.47 10.34 1.31
C PHE A 85 3.97 10.66 1.14
N GLU A 86 3.65 11.77 0.48
CA GLU A 86 2.25 12.16 0.21
C GLU A 86 1.55 11.18 -0.73
N GLU A 87 2.25 10.68 -1.74
CA GLU A 87 1.76 9.63 -2.62
C GLU A 87 1.51 8.34 -1.84
N VAL A 88 2.43 7.95 -0.94
CA VAL A 88 2.24 6.77 -0.07
C VAL A 88 1.00 6.94 0.81
N ARG A 89 0.83 8.11 1.41
CA ARG A 89 -0.35 8.43 2.22
C ARG A 89 -1.63 8.29 1.39
N ARG A 90 -1.64 8.83 0.17
CA ARG A 90 -2.79 8.80 -0.74
C ARG A 90 -3.11 7.36 -1.19
N ALA A 91 -2.09 6.58 -1.54
CA ALA A 91 -2.26 5.17 -1.87
C ALA A 91 -2.87 4.38 -0.70
N LEU A 92 -2.37 4.60 0.51
CA LEU A 92 -2.91 3.95 1.72
C LEU A 92 -4.35 4.37 2.03
N ASP A 93 -4.72 5.61 1.76
CA ASP A 93 -6.11 6.08 1.87
C ASP A 93 -7.03 5.33 0.88
N TYR A 94 -6.57 5.07 -0.34
CA TYR A 94 -7.31 4.23 -1.29
C TYR A 94 -7.44 2.78 -0.86
N PHE A 95 -6.41 2.21 -0.23
CA PHE A 95 -6.45 0.84 0.27
C PHE A 95 -7.32 0.68 1.51
N TYR A 96 -7.29 1.65 2.42
CA TYR A 96 -7.99 1.61 3.70
C TYR A 96 -8.69 2.96 3.99
N PRO A 97 -9.74 3.29 3.22
CA PRO A 97 -10.46 4.55 3.38
C PRO A 97 -11.04 4.65 4.79
N GLY A 98 -10.77 5.77 5.48
CA GLY A 98 -11.29 6.06 6.81
C GLY A 98 -10.58 5.34 7.97
N ARG A 99 -9.58 4.49 7.72
CA ARG A 99 -8.76 3.88 8.80
C ARG A 99 -7.62 4.78 9.26
N LEU A 100 -7.39 5.85 8.51
CA LEU A 100 -6.26 6.75 8.60
C LEU A 100 -6.71 8.21 8.86
N ALA A 101 -8.03 8.45 8.96
CA ALA A 101 -8.61 9.76 9.30
C ALA A 101 -8.61 10.02 10.81
#